data_AF-A0A4Q3CML4-F1
#
_entry.id   AF-A0A4Q3CML4-F1
#
_cell.length_a   1.000
_cell.length_b   1.000
_cell.length_c   1.000
_cell.angle_alpha   90.00
_cell.angle_beta   90.00
_cell.angle_gamma   90.00
#
_symmetry.space_group_name_H-M   'P 1'
#
loop_
_entity.id
_entity.type
_entity.pdbx_description
1 polymer ?
#
loop_
_entity_poly.entity_id
_entity_poly.type
_entity_poly.pdbx_seq_one_letter_code
_entity_poly.pdbx_strand_id
1 'polypeptide(L)'
;MNAPVESLTGLDLRAEIDRLRKERNAVILAHYYQAPEIQDLADFVGDSLDLSRKAAATDADVIAFCGVRFMAEVAKILSPEKTVILPDMDAGCSLEDSCPPEEFARFRAAHPDHLALTYINCSGGQLSSRLQPASMSGRITVFSGDRIF
;
A
#
# COMPACT_ATOMS: atom_id res chain seq x y z
N MET A 1 6.03 -3.99 18.88
CA MET A 1 7.30 -4.41 19.51
C MET A 1 8.34 -4.36 18.42
N ASN A 2 9.27 -3.41 18.48
CA ASN A 2 10.37 -3.34 17.51
C ASN A 2 11.34 -4.48 17.82
N ALA A 3 11.72 -5.26 16.81
CA ALA A 3 12.75 -6.27 16.97
C ALA A 3 14.04 -5.61 17.50
N PRO A 4 14.81 -6.29 18.38
CA PRO A 4 16.09 -5.75 18.83
C PRO A 4 16.98 -5.53 17.61
N VAL A 5 17.46 -4.30 17.44
CA VAL A 5 18.40 -3.96 16.37
C VAL A 5 19.76 -4.50 16.82
N GLU A 6 20.09 -5.72 16.39
CA GLU A 6 21.46 -6.21 16.51
C GLU A 6 22.42 -5.27 15.76
N SER A 7 23.62 -5.07 16.29
CA SER A 7 24.61 -4.19 15.68
C SER A 7 24.91 -4.67 14.26
N LEU A 8 24.55 -3.84 13.27
CA LEU A 8 24.79 -4.11 11.85
C LEU A 8 26.27 -3.89 11.43
N THR A 9 27.15 -3.63 12.40
CA THR A 9 28.53 -3.23 12.16
C THR A 9 29.36 -4.43 11.70
N GLY A 10 29.94 -4.35 10.49
CA GLY A 10 30.78 -5.42 9.92
C GLY A 10 30.01 -6.49 9.14
N LEU A 11 28.69 -6.37 9.00
CA LEU A 11 27.88 -7.23 8.15
C LEU A 11 27.79 -6.66 6.73
N ASP A 12 27.91 -7.54 5.73
CA ASP A 12 27.50 -7.23 4.36
C ASP A 12 25.97 -7.30 4.29
N LEU A 13 25.34 -6.14 4.49
CA LEU A 13 23.88 -6.00 4.46
C LEU A 13 23.25 -6.50 3.17
N ARG A 14 23.95 -6.36 2.04
CA ARG A 14 23.43 -6.80 0.74
C ARG A 14 23.37 -8.32 0.69
N ALA A 15 24.44 -8.98 1.11
CA ALA A 15 24.48 -10.44 1.19
C ALA A 15 23.42 -10.99 2.15
N GLU A 16 23.20 -10.31 3.28
CA GLU A 16 22.21 -10.73 4.28
C GLU A 16 20.76 -10.55 3.78
N ILE A 17 20.47 -9.44 3.11
CA ILE A 17 19.17 -9.23 2.44
C ILE A 17 18.94 -10.31 1.39
N ASP A 18 19.94 -10.61 0.54
CA ASP A 18 19.82 -11.65 -0.48
C ASP A 18 19.66 -13.06 0.11
N ARG A 19 20.29 -13.34 1.26
CA ARG A 19 20.09 -14.58 2.02
C ARG A 19 18.64 -14.69 2.50
N LEU A 20 18.14 -13.67 3.19
CA LEU A 20 16.78 -13.63 3.73
C LEU A 20 15.71 -13.71 2.62
N ARG A 21 15.94 -13.05 1.48
CA ARG A 21 15.04 -13.13 0.31
C ARG A 21 14.86 -14.56 -0.17
N LYS A 22 15.95 -15.31 -0.28
CA LYS A 22 15.91 -16.72 -0.72
C LYS A 22 15.28 -17.62 0.34
N GLU A 23 15.67 -17.47 1.61
CA GLU A 23 15.17 -18.29 2.71
C GLU A 23 13.66 -18.11 2.96
N ARG A 24 13.15 -16.91 2.71
CA ARG A 24 11.75 -16.57 2.92
C ARG A 24 10.91 -16.56 1.66
N ASN A 25 11.50 -16.91 0.51
CA ASN A 25 10.86 -16.76 -0.81
C ASN A 25 10.19 -15.37 -0.93
N ALA A 26 10.99 -14.33 -0.67
CA ALA A 26 10.52 -12.95 -0.56
C ALA A 26 10.82 -12.13 -1.81
N VAL A 27 9.88 -11.27 -2.18
CA VAL A 27 10.03 -10.26 -3.22
C VAL A 27 10.09 -8.87 -2.60
N ILE A 28 10.95 -8.00 -3.13
CA ILE A 28 11.06 -6.59 -2.75
C ILE A 28 10.40 -5.73 -3.83
N LEU A 29 9.38 -4.96 -3.44
CA LEU A 29 8.68 -4.01 -4.30
C LEU A 29 9.05 -2.60 -3.86
N ALA A 30 9.58 -1.77 -4.75
CA ALA A 30 9.97 -0.39 -4.43
C ALA A 30 9.22 0.65 -5.26
N HIS A 31 8.73 1.69 -4.61
CA HIS A 31 8.18 2.85 -5.32
C HIS A 31 9.29 3.71 -5.93
N TYR A 32 9.00 4.41 -7.04
CA TYR A 32 9.95 5.32 -7.70
C TYR A 32 10.57 6.40 -6.79
N TYR A 33 9.95 6.68 -5.65
CA TYR A 33 10.41 7.70 -4.69
C TYR A 33 11.36 7.15 -3.63
N GLN A 34 11.66 5.85 -3.64
CA GLN A 34 12.64 5.27 -2.74
C GLN A 34 14.06 5.70 -3.11
N ALA A 35 14.98 5.66 -2.14
CA ALA A 35 16.38 5.94 -2.39
C ALA A 35 16.96 4.98 -3.44
N PRO A 36 17.93 5.42 -4.28
CA PRO A 36 18.50 4.59 -5.36
C PRO A 36 19.00 3.23 -4.88
N GLU A 37 19.63 3.18 -3.71
CA GLU A 37 20.12 1.95 -3.09
C GLU A 37 19.01 0.94 -2.78
N ILE A 38 17.79 1.40 -2.49
CA ILE A 38 16.62 0.53 -2.28
C ILE A 38 16.05 0.07 -3.62
N GLN A 39 16.06 0.93 -4.63
CA GLN A 39 15.65 0.57 -5.99
C GLN A 39 16.57 -0.50 -6.58
N ASP A 40 17.88 -0.40 -6.35
CA ASP A 40 18.88 -1.39 -6.80
C ASP A 40 18.74 -2.76 -6.09
N LEU A 41 18.10 -2.80 -4.92
CA LEU A 41 17.79 -4.02 -4.19
C LEU A 41 16.45 -4.64 -4.60
N ALA A 42 15.55 -3.83 -5.16
CA ALA A 42 14.18 -4.24 -5.47
C ALA A 42 14.12 -5.23 -6.64
N ASP A 43 13.21 -6.19 -6.55
CA ASP A 43 12.86 -7.06 -7.68
C ASP A 43 12.05 -6.30 -8.74
N PHE A 44 11.20 -5.38 -8.27
CA PHE A 44 10.37 -4.54 -9.12
C PHE A 44 10.33 -3.11 -8.58
N VAL A 45 10.51 -2.16 -9.50
CA VAL A 45 10.37 -0.73 -9.24
C VAL A 45 9.22 -0.20 -10.09
N GLY A 46 8.27 0.50 -9.46
CA GLY A 46 7.03 0.90 -10.14
C GLY A 46 6.24 1.99 -9.42
N ASP A 47 5.11 2.36 -10.03
CA ASP A 47 4.07 3.19 -9.40
C ASP A 47 3.11 2.34 -8.56
N SER A 48 2.18 2.98 -7.85
CA SER A 48 1.22 2.29 -6.97
C SER A 48 0.37 1.23 -7.68
N LEU A 49 -0.04 1.46 -8.93
CA LEU A 49 -0.90 0.54 -9.66
C LEU A 49 -0.10 -0.67 -10.15
N ASP A 50 1.08 -0.43 -10.70
CA ASP A 50 1.94 -1.50 -11.19
C ASP A 50 2.41 -2.39 -10.03
N LEU A 51 2.86 -1.79 -8.92
CA LEU A 51 3.28 -2.55 -7.74
C LEU A 51 2.12 -3.36 -7.13
N SER A 52 0.90 -2.83 -7.12
CA SER A 52 -0.28 -3.58 -6.66
C SER A 52 -0.57 -4.79 -7.55
N ARG A 53 -0.42 -4.66 -8.88
CA ARG A 53 -0.57 -5.79 -9.82
C ARG A 53 0.52 -6.83 -9.63
N LYS A 54 1.77 -6.39 -9.41
CA LYS A 54 2.90 -7.30 -9.13
C LYS A 54 2.73 -8.02 -7.80
N ALA A 55 2.24 -7.33 -6.76
CA ALA A 55 1.93 -7.93 -5.46
C ALA A 55 0.84 -9.01 -5.55
N ALA A 56 -0.15 -8.83 -6.43
CA ALA A 56 -1.19 -9.84 -6.68
C ALA A 56 -0.68 -11.03 -7.51
N ALA A 57 0.18 -10.76 -8.51
CA ALA A 57 0.64 -11.75 -9.49
C ALA A 57 1.88 -12.55 -9.05
N THR A 58 2.56 -12.17 -7.97
CA THR A 58 3.75 -12.88 -7.50
C THR A 58 3.41 -14.21 -6.82
N ASP A 59 4.30 -15.20 -6.98
CA ASP A 59 4.28 -16.48 -6.28
C ASP A 59 5.15 -16.47 -5.00
N ALA A 60 5.70 -15.31 -4.64
CA ALA A 60 6.46 -15.12 -3.40
C ALA A 60 5.55 -15.26 -2.17
N ASP A 61 6.08 -15.86 -1.10
CA ASP A 61 5.36 -16.02 0.18
C ASP A 61 5.38 -14.72 1.00
N VAL A 62 6.43 -13.91 0.81
CA VAL A 62 6.66 -12.66 1.52
C VAL A 62 6.86 -11.51 0.54
N ILE A 63 6.21 -10.38 0.81
CA ILE A 63 6.35 -9.13 0.05
C ILE A 63 6.92 -8.09 1.00
N ALA A 64 8.16 -7.66 0.77
CA ALA A 64 8.72 -6.47 1.40
C ALA A 64 8.36 -5.25 0.55
N PHE A 65 7.44 -4.42 1.05
CA PHE A 65 6.91 -3.28 0.33
C PHE A 65 7.65 -2.00 0.76
N CYS A 66 8.63 -1.59 -0.03
CA CYS A 66 9.38 -0.35 0.14
C CYS A 66 8.57 0.83 -0.44
N GLY A 67 7.59 1.28 0.33
CA GLY A 67 6.68 2.37 -0.03
C GLY A 67 6.06 2.98 1.22
N VAL A 68 4.84 3.50 1.08
CA VAL A 68 4.05 4.05 2.18
C VAL A 68 2.96 3.07 2.63
N ARG A 69 2.44 3.27 3.84
CA ARG A 69 1.51 2.36 4.52
C ARG A 69 0.32 1.92 3.68
N PHE A 70 -0.44 2.84 3.10
CA PHE A 70 -1.63 2.47 2.31
C PHE A 70 -1.30 1.51 1.15
N MET A 71 -0.13 1.63 0.54
CA MET A 71 0.26 0.75 -0.57
C MET A 71 0.52 -0.68 -0.08
N ALA A 72 1.16 -0.81 1.09
CA ALA A 72 1.35 -2.11 1.73
C ALA A 72 0.01 -2.73 2.18
N GLU A 73 -0.94 -1.92 2.65
CA GLU A 73 -2.30 -2.38 2.97
C GLU A 73 -3.02 -2.90 1.73
N VAL A 74 -2.97 -2.17 0.61
CA VAL A 74 -3.55 -2.62 -0.67
C VAL A 74 -2.90 -3.93 -1.13
N ALA A 75 -1.58 -4.05 -1.04
CA ALA A 75 -0.88 -5.30 -1.35
C ALA A 75 -1.38 -6.46 -0.46
N LYS A 76 -1.64 -6.21 0.82
CA LYS A 76 -2.19 -7.22 1.75
C LYS A 76 -3.65 -7.58 1.44
N ILE A 77 -4.47 -6.61 1.03
CA ILE A 77 -5.86 -6.85 0.59
C ILE A 77 -5.88 -7.72 -0.67
N LEU A 78 -4.99 -7.45 -1.63
CA LEU A 78 -4.91 -8.20 -2.89
C LEU A 78 -4.26 -9.58 -2.72
N SER A 79 -3.38 -9.73 -1.74
CA SER A 79 -2.66 -10.98 -1.44
C SER A 79 -2.87 -11.39 0.03
N PRO A 80 -4.09 -11.82 0.42
CA PRO A 80 -4.46 -12.05 1.82
C PRO A 80 -3.63 -13.17 2.47
N GLU A 81 -3.25 -14.20 1.71
CA GLU A 81 -2.46 -15.34 2.19
C GLU A 81 -0.95 -15.02 2.33
N LYS A 82 -0.48 -13.95 1.71
CA LYS A 82 0.95 -13.58 1.70
C LYS A 82 1.32 -12.73 2.90
N THR A 83 2.57 -12.82 3.37
CA THR A 83 3.07 -11.91 4.40
C THR A 83 3.52 -10.61 3.74
N VAL A 84 2.93 -9.47 4.13
CA VAL A 84 3.34 -8.15 3.62
C VAL A 84 4.05 -7.41 4.75
N ILE A 85 5.28 -6.98 4.49
CA ILE A 85 6.16 -6.28 5.43
C ILE A 85 6.36 -4.86 4.92
N LEU A 86 6.08 -3.88 5.77
CA LEU A 86 6.46 -2.49 5.57
C LEU A 86 7.73 -2.21 6.39
N PRO A 87 8.88 -1.91 5.77
CA PRO A 87 10.15 -1.74 6.48
C PRO A 87 10.14 -0.60 7.51
N ASP A 88 9.35 0.45 7.24
CA ASP A 88 9.17 1.59 8.13
C ASP A 88 7.68 1.83 8.36
N MET A 89 7.21 1.52 9.57
CA MET A 89 5.81 1.70 9.96
C MET A 89 5.40 3.17 10.06
N ASP A 90 6.36 4.09 10.18
CA ASP A 90 6.14 5.53 10.21
C ASP A 90 6.10 6.16 8.81
N ALA A 91 6.27 5.35 7.75
CA ALA A 91 6.10 5.75 6.35
C ALA A 91 4.62 5.99 5.99
N GLY A 92 4.02 7.00 6.57
CA GLY A 92 2.68 7.50 6.25
C GLY A 92 2.66 8.44 5.05
N CYS A 93 1.50 8.62 4.43
CA CYS A 93 1.25 9.67 3.46
C CYS A 93 0.32 10.73 4.10
N SER A 94 0.72 12.00 4.10
CA SER A 94 -0.13 13.10 4.62
C SER A 94 -1.51 13.19 3.94
N LEU A 95 -1.65 12.62 2.74
CA LEU A 95 -2.92 12.54 2.02
C LEU A 95 -3.86 11.45 2.60
N GLU A 96 -3.32 10.39 3.19
CA GLU A 96 -4.11 9.32 3.82
C GLU A 96 -4.81 9.84 5.09
N ASP A 97 -4.11 10.69 5.86
CA ASP A 97 -4.64 11.27 7.09
C ASP A 97 -5.80 12.26 6.84
N SER A 98 -5.87 12.82 5.62
CA SER A 98 -6.88 13.81 5.23
C SER A 98 -8.26 13.22 4.85
N CYS A 99 -8.45 11.90 4.97
CA CYS A 99 -9.76 11.28 4.76
C CYS A 99 -10.01 10.16 5.79
N PRO A 100 -10.48 10.48 7.01
CA PRO A 100 -10.75 9.47 8.03
C PRO A 100 -11.90 8.53 7.63
N PRO A 101 -11.78 7.20 7.84
CA PRO A 101 -12.81 6.23 7.46
C PRO A 101 -14.20 6.51 8.04
N GLU A 102 -14.27 7.00 9.28
CA GLU A 102 -15.55 7.33 9.95
C GLU A 102 -16.25 8.55 9.34
N GLU A 103 -15.47 9.53 8.88
CA GLU A 103 -16.01 10.72 8.22
C GLU A 103 -16.52 10.36 6.81
N PHE A 104 -15.76 9.53 6.09
CA PHE A 104 -16.18 9.00 4.81
C PHE A 104 -17.46 8.15 4.92
N ALA A 105 -17.56 7.28 5.94
CA ALA A 105 -18.76 6.49 6.19
C ALA A 105 -19.99 7.37 6.50
N ARG A 106 -19.82 8.42 7.32
CA ARG A 106 -20.88 9.40 7.60
C ARG A 106 -21.31 10.14 6.33
N PHE A 107 -20.37 10.54 5.47
CA PHE A 107 -20.69 11.17 4.20
C PHE A 107 -21.47 10.23 3.27
N ARG A 108 -21.03 8.96 3.13
CA ARG A 108 -21.74 7.94 2.34
C ARG A 108 -23.18 7.72 2.83
N ALA A 109 -23.39 7.71 4.15
CA ALA A 109 -24.73 7.59 4.73
C ALA A 109 -25.62 8.81 4.43
N ALA A 110 -25.03 10.01 4.38
CA ALA A 110 -25.75 11.25 4.03
C ALA A 110 -26.06 11.36 2.52
N HIS A 111 -25.31 10.65 1.66
CA HIS A 111 -25.42 10.71 0.20
C HIS A 111 -25.54 9.29 -0.41
N PRO A 112 -26.63 8.54 -0.12
CA PRO A 112 -26.78 7.15 -0.56
C PRO A 112 -26.87 7.00 -2.09
N ASP A 113 -27.37 8.02 -2.79
CA ASP A 113 -27.59 8.00 -4.25
C ASP A 113 -26.36 8.46 -5.06
N HIS A 114 -25.24 8.79 -4.39
CA HIS A 114 -24.02 9.30 -5.02
C HIS A 114 -23.01 8.18 -5.30
N LEU A 115 -22.31 8.30 -6.43
CA LEU A 115 -21.16 7.44 -6.74
C LEU A 115 -19.90 8.03 -6.07
N ALA A 116 -19.22 7.24 -5.24
CA ALA A 116 -17.96 7.63 -4.63
C ALA A 116 -16.78 7.19 -5.50
N LEU A 117 -15.98 8.15 -5.95
CA LEU A 117 -14.68 7.92 -6.58
C LEU A 117 -13.59 8.40 -5.64
N THR A 118 -12.70 7.50 -5.22
CA THR A 118 -11.55 7.83 -4.38
C THR A 118 -10.26 7.75 -5.19
N TYR A 119 -9.30 8.62 -4.90
CA TYR A 119 -7.95 8.45 -5.42
C TYR A 119 -7.27 7.24 -4.75
N ILE A 120 -6.24 6.67 -5.40
CA ILE A 120 -5.57 5.47 -4.89
C ILE A 120 -4.85 5.69 -3.55
N ASN A 121 -4.56 6.94 -3.20
CA ASN A 121 -3.89 7.35 -1.96
C ASN A 121 -4.87 7.44 -0.77
N CYS A 122 -5.68 6.42 -0.55
CA CYS A 122 -6.63 6.34 0.57
C CYS A 122 -6.38 5.06 1.38
N SER A 123 -6.67 5.10 2.68
CA SER A 123 -6.44 3.95 3.58
C SER A 123 -7.30 2.74 3.20
N GLY A 124 -6.80 1.52 3.47
CA GLY A 124 -7.45 0.27 3.06
C GLY A 124 -8.89 0.11 3.58
N GLY A 125 -9.22 0.76 4.69
CA GLY A 125 -10.58 0.80 5.25
C GLY A 125 -11.63 1.37 4.27
N GLN A 126 -11.25 2.34 3.43
CA GLN A 126 -12.15 3.01 2.48
C GLN A 126 -12.43 2.17 1.23
N LEU A 127 -11.48 1.32 0.82
CA LEU A 127 -11.63 0.47 -0.36
C LEU A 127 -12.66 -0.66 -0.14
N SER A 128 -12.88 -1.06 1.13
CA SER A 128 -13.79 -2.16 1.49
C SER A 128 -15.28 -1.80 1.36
N SER A 129 -15.63 -0.51 1.33
CA SER A 129 -17.01 -0.06 1.15
C SER A 129 -17.43 -0.08 -0.32
N ARG A 130 -17.80 -1.25 -0.84
CA ARG A 130 -18.51 -1.52 -2.12
C ARG A 130 -18.56 -0.35 -3.12
N LEU A 131 -17.65 -0.36 -4.10
CA LEU A 131 -17.89 0.29 -5.39
C LEU A 131 -19.06 -0.42 -6.07
N GLN A 132 -20.26 0.16 -6.03
CA GLN A 132 -21.41 -0.33 -6.78
C GLN A 132 -21.31 0.10 -8.26
N PRO A 133 -21.69 -0.75 -9.23
CA PRO A 133 -21.80 -0.36 -10.63
C PRO A 133 -22.94 0.67 -10.78
N ALA A 134 -22.62 1.85 -11.31
CA ALA A 134 -23.56 2.96 -11.45
C ALA A 134 -24.57 2.75 -12.60
N SER A 135 -25.85 3.08 -12.35
CA SER A 135 -26.76 3.49 -13.40
C SER A 135 -26.44 4.94 -13.80
N MET A 136 -26.53 5.28 -15.09
CA MET A 136 -26.01 6.52 -15.71
C MET A 136 -26.69 7.85 -15.27
N SER A 137 -27.39 7.89 -14.14
CA SER A 137 -28.07 9.11 -13.65
C SER A 137 -27.60 9.61 -12.27
N GLY A 138 -26.61 8.95 -11.64
CA GLY A 138 -26.13 9.35 -10.31
C GLY A 138 -25.18 10.56 -10.33
N ARG A 139 -25.28 11.43 -9.33
CA ARG A 139 -24.29 12.50 -9.10
C ARG A 139 -22.96 11.84 -8.68
N ILE A 140 -21.88 12.22 -9.37
CA ILE A 140 -20.52 11.76 -9.05
C ILE A 140 -19.95 12.69 -7.99
N THR A 141 -19.34 12.12 -6.96
CA THR A 141 -18.58 12.88 -5.96
C THR A 141 -17.16 12.31 -5.88
N VAL A 142 -16.17 13.15 -6.14
CA VAL A 142 -14.75 12.74 -6.17
C VAL A 142 -14.08 13.16 -4.87
N PHE A 143 -13.41 12.21 -4.22
CA PHE A 143 -12.68 12.40 -2.97
C PHE A 143 -11.18 12.41 -3.23
N SER A 144 -10.53 13.50 -2.85
CA SER A 144 -9.08 13.64 -2.81
C SER A 144 -8.67 14.32 -1.50
N GLY A 145 -8.34 13.51 -0.50
CA GLY A 145 -8.03 14.00 0.85
C GLY A 145 -9.19 14.79 1.48
N ASP A 146 -8.88 15.98 2.03
CA ASP A 146 -9.85 16.88 2.68
C ASP A 146 -10.86 17.54 1.70
N ARG A 147 -10.76 17.31 0.39
CA ARG A 147 -11.59 17.98 -0.62
C ARG A 147 -12.55 17.02 -1.31
N ILE A 148 -13.82 17.40 -1.22
CA ILE A 148 -14.95 16.80 -1.93
C ILE A 148 -15.20 17.65 -3.18
N PHE A 149 -15.11 17.05 -4.37
CA PHE A 149 -15.41 17.68 -5.66
C PHE A 149 -16.74 17.16 -6.24
#